data_AF-A0A945NHJ7-F1
#
_entry.id   AF-A0A945NHJ7-F1
#
_cell.length_a   1.000
_cell.length_b   1.000
_cell.length_c   1.000
_cell.angle_alpha   90.00
_cell.angle_beta   90.00
_cell.angle_gamma   90.00
#
_symmetry.space_group_name_H-M   'P 1'
#
loop_
_entity.id
_entity.type
_entity.pdbx_description
1 polymer ?
#
loop_
_entity_poly.entity_id
_entity_poly.type
_entity_poly.pdbx_seq_one_letter_code
_entity_poly.pdbx_strand_id
1 'polypeptide(L)'
;VHLTLDLGGQARFGPDVEWVDDIAYEVDPQRGDKFYAAVRSYWPDLEDNALQPGYSGIRPKLKGAGNPPMDFVFNGPAEHGVQGLVNLFGIESPGLTASLAIADEALKCLD
;
A
#
# COMPACT_ATOMS: atom_id res chain seq x y z
N VAL A 1 1.95 -13.14 -1.88
CA VAL A 1 2.88 -12.39 -2.75
C VAL A 1 2.28 -12.35 -4.13
N HIS A 2 2.06 -11.16 -4.70
CA HIS A 2 1.53 -11.03 -6.05
C HIS A 2 2.67 -10.90 -7.06
N LEU A 3 2.41 -11.31 -8.30
CA LEU A 3 3.19 -10.95 -9.48
C LEU A 3 2.47 -9.80 -10.18
N THR A 4 3.21 -8.75 -10.49
CA THR A 4 2.74 -7.63 -11.30
C THR A 4 3.74 -7.34 -12.41
N LEU A 5 3.27 -6.74 -13.49
CA LEU A 5 4.10 -6.27 -14.59
C LEU A 5 4.04 -4.75 -14.62
N ASP A 6 5.19 -4.11 -14.78
CA ASP A 6 5.20 -2.70 -15.16
C ASP A 6 4.95 -2.52 -16.66
N LEU A 7 4.81 -1.26 -17.09
CA LEU A 7 4.56 -0.92 -18.50
C LEU A 7 5.71 -1.32 -19.44
N GLY A 8 6.91 -1.57 -18.91
CA GLY A 8 8.05 -2.08 -19.66
C GLY A 8 8.08 -3.61 -19.77
N GLY A 9 7.13 -4.31 -19.15
CA GLY A 9 7.07 -5.77 -19.12
C GLY A 9 7.93 -6.43 -18.04
N GLN A 10 8.53 -5.65 -17.13
CA GLN A 10 9.35 -6.21 -16.05
C GLN A 10 8.45 -6.76 -14.94
N ALA A 11 8.71 -8.00 -14.53
CA ALA A 11 8.00 -8.66 -13.45
C ALA A 11 8.47 -8.17 -12.07
N ARG A 12 7.53 -7.96 -11.16
CA ARG A 12 7.78 -7.60 -9.76
C ARG A 12 6.95 -8.49 -8.85
N PHE A 13 7.60 -8.98 -7.80
CA PHE A 13 6.97 -9.75 -6.74
C PHE A 13 6.77 -8.90 -5.50
N GLY A 14 5.62 -9.05 -4.86
CA GLY A 14 5.31 -8.38 -3.60
C GLY A 14 3.90 -7.80 -3.59
N PRO A 15 3.71 -6.71 -2.84
CA PRO A 15 4.50 -6.39 -1.65
C PRO A 15 4.32 -7.48 -0.57
N ASP A 16 5.25 -7.59 0.36
CA ASP A 16 4.98 -8.19 1.66
C ASP A 16 4.37 -7.15 2.62
N VAL A 17 4.32 -7.50 3.90
CA VAL A 17 3.80 -6.63 4.96
C VAL A 17 4.79 -6.60 6.11
N GLU A 18 5.07 -5.38 6.57
CA GLU A 18 5.87 -5.05 7.74
C GLU A 18 5.26 -3.84 8.42
N TRP A 19 5.23 -3.85 9.75
CA TRP A 19 4.90 -2.67 10.55
C TRP A 19 6.21 -1.97 10.89
N VAL A 20 6.23 -0.65 10.69
CA VAL A 20 7.38 0.21 10.97
C VAL A 20 6.92 1.39 11.80
N ASP A 21 7.79 1.87 12.67
CA ASP A 21 7.55 3.07 13.49
C ASP A 21 8.10 4.33 12.82
N ASP A 22 9.13 4.17 11.98
CA ASP A 22 9.81 5.26 11.27
C ASP A 22 9.53 5.24 9.77
N ILE A 23 9.57 6.42 9.16
CA ILE A 23 9.50 6.57 7.69
C ILE A 23 10.88 6.25 7.10
N ALA A 24 11.12 4.96 6.90
CA ALA A 24 12.35 4.40 6.34
C ALA A 24 12.00 3.55 5.11
N TYR A 25 12.73 3.74 4.01
CA TYR A 25 12.44 3.10 2.72
C TYR A 25 13.55 2.14 2.26
N GLU A 26 14.57 1.94 3.10
CA GLU A 26 15.64 1.00 2.87
C GLU A 26 15.06 -0.40 2.63
N VAL A 27 15.51 -1.03 1.54
CA VAL A 27 15.10 -2.39 1.19
C VAL A 27 16.11 -3.35 1.82
N ASP A 28 15.67 -4.14 2.79
CA ASP A 28 16.44 -5.29 3.29
C ASP A 28 16.32 -6.46 2.29
N PRO A 29 17.41 -6.85 1.59
CA PRO A 29 17.39 -7.94 0.62
C PRO A 29 16.96 -9.28 1.21
N GLN A 30 17.21 -9.52 2.51
CA GLN A 30 16.89 -10.80 3.17
C GLN A 30 15.38 -11.04 3.25
N ARG A 31 14.57 -9.98 3.16
CA ARG A 31 13.10 -10.12 3.11
C ARG A 31 12.61 -10.82 1.85
N GLY A 32 13.44 -10.86 0.79
CA GLY A 32 13.15 -11.61 -0.44
C GLY A 32 13.15 -13.13 -0.23
N ASP A 33 13.81 -13.66 0.80
CA ASP A 33 13.98 -15.11 0.99
C ASP A 33 12.63 -15.82 1.17
N LYS A 34 11.69 -15.20 1.89
CA LYS A 34 10.34 -15.75 2.09
C LYS A 34 9.50 -15.75 0.81
N PHE A 35 9.91 -15.03 -0.25
CA PHE A 35 9.15 -14.94 -1.48
C PHE A 35 9.34 -16.21 -2.32
N TYR A 36 10.51 -16.85 -2.30
CA TYR A 36 10.76 -18.06 -3.10
C TYR A 36 9.72 -19.15 -2.85
N ALA A 37 9.46 -19.50 -1.59
CA ALA A 37 8.46 -20.51 -1.25
C ALA A 37 7.04 -20.11 -1.71
N ALA A 38 6.67 -18.83 -1.53
CA ALA A 38 5.37 -18.32 -1.92
C ALA A 38 5.20 -18.28 -3.45
N VAL A 39 6.21 -17.84 -4.18
CA VAL A 39 6.19 -17.73 -5.65
C VAL A 39 6.21 -19.11 -6.30
N ARG A 40 7.02 -20.05 -5.77
CA ARG A 40 7.09 -21.43 -6.28
C ARG A 40 5.80 -22.22 -6.15
N SER A 41 4.84 -21.75 -5.35
CA SER A 41 3.49 -22.33 -5.32
C SER A 41 2.74 -22.19 -6.66
N TYR A 42 3.09 -21.18 -7.48
CA TYR A 42 2.47 -20.93 -8.79
C TYR A 42 3.49 -20.81 -9.94
N TRP A 43 4.78 -20.67 -9.66
CA TRP A 43 5.87 -20.74 -10.63
C TRP A 43 7.02 -21.60 -10.08
N PRO A 44 6.89 -22.94 -10.14
CA PRO A 44 7.83 -23.87 -9.50
C PRO A 44 9.28 -23.73 -9.98
N ASP A 45 9.45 -23.35 -11.26
CA ASP A 45 10.75 -23.26 -11.92
C ASP A 45 11.48 -21.93 -11.66
N LEU A 46 10.99 -21.08 -10.74
CA LEU A 46 11.74 -19.88 -10.31
C LEU A 46 13.14 -20.30 -9.82
N GLU A 47 14.17 -19.86 -10.54
CA GLU A 47 15.57 -20.12 -10.21
C GLU A 47 15.97 -19.52 -8.86
N ASP A 48 16.89 -20.18 -8.15
CA ASP A 48 17.50 -19.63 -6.95
C ASP A 48 18.23 -18.32 -7.29
N ASN A 49 18.17 -17.33 -6.39
CA ASN A 49 18.82 -16.02 -6.52
C ASN A 49 18.34 -15.15 -7.70
N ALA A 50 17.24 -15.52 -8.37
CA ALA A 50 16.65 -14.72 -9.44
C ALA A 50 15.94 -13.44 -8.94
N LEU A 51 15.54 -13.40 -7.67
CA LEU A 51 14.91 -12.21 -7.09
C LEU A 51 15.95 -11.15 -6.75
N GLN A 52 15.81 -9.97 -7.35
CA GLN A 52 16.63 -8.80 -7.05
C GLN A 52 15.86 -7.83 -6.14
N PRO A 53 16.54 -7.11 -5.23
CA PRO A 53 15.90 -6.05 -4.44
C PRO A 53 15.24 -5.02 -5.35
N GLY A 54 13.94 -4.78 -5.12
CA GLY A 54 13.15 -3.79 -5.84
C GLY A 54 13.11 -2.45 -5.10
N TYR A 55 11.94 -2.16 -4.54
CA TYR A 55 11.67 -0.94 -3.77
C TYR A 55 10.68 -1.26 -2.65
N SER A 56 10.55 -0.35 -1.69
CA SER A 56 9.56 -0.43 -0.61
C SER A 56 8.53 0.70 -0.74
N GLY A 57 7.41 0.55 -0.04
CA GLY A 57 6.41 1.60 0.10
C GLY A 57 5.68 1.46 1.44
N ILE A 58 5.33 2.58 2.06
CA ILE A 58 4.67 2.62 3.37
C ILE A 58 3.19 2.93 3.16
N ARG A 59 2.32 2.14 3.80
CA ARG A 59 0.86 2.35 3.76
C ARG A 59 0.44 3.24 4.92
N PRO A 60 -0.36 4.30 4.70
CA PRO A 60 -0.87 5.15 5.77
C PRO A 60 -1.99 4.43 6.53
N LYS A 61 -1.65 3.63 7.54
CA LYS A 61 -2.64 2.86 8.33
C LYS A 61 -3.25 3.71 9.45
N LEU A 62 -4.56 3.58 9.65
CA LEU A 62 -5.29 4.22 10.75
C LEU A 62 -5.17 3.50 12.10
N LYS A 63 -4.89 2.20 12.07
CA LYS A 63 -4.74 1.35 13.25
C LYS A 63 -3.50 0.50 13.11
N GLY A 64 -2.90 0.14 14.26
CA GLY A 64 -1.70 -0.70 14.33
C GLY A 64 -1.95 -2.19 14.08
N ALA A 65 -0.87 -2.97 14.14
CA ALA A 65 -0.87 -4.42 13.95
C ALA A 65 -1.95 -5.14 14.77
N GLY A 66 -2.58 -6.15 14.16
CA GLY A 66 -3.61 -6.99 14.80
C GLY A 66 -5.02 -6.38 14.81
N ASN A 67 -5.19 -5.12 14.42
CA ASN A 67 -6.52 -4.53 14.25
C ASN A 67 -7.12 -4.89 12.89
N PRO A 68 -8.47 -4.95 12.78
CA PRO A 68 -9.12 -5.12 11.49
C PRO A 68 -8.79 -3.94 10.56
N PRO A 69 -8.72 -4.17 9.23
CA PRO A 69 -8.63 -3.10 8.25
C PRO A 69 -9.74 -2.06 8.48
N MET A 70 -9.40 -0.80 8.24
CA MET A 70 -10.36 0.31 8.28
C MET A 70 -10.52 0.90 6.89
N ASP A 71 -11.71 1.43 6.65
CA ASP A 71 -12.01 2.18 5.42
C ASP A 71 -11.27 3.54 5.41
N PHE A 72 -11.26 4.18 4.24
CA PHE A 72 -10.80 5.56 4.10
C PHE A 72 -11.63 6.49 4.97
N VAL A 73 -11.00 7.50 5.56
CA VAL A 73 -11.68 8.49 6.39
C VAL A 73 -11.59 9.84 5.70
N PHE A 74 -12.76 10.35 5.34
CA PHE A 74 -13.00 11.75 4.97
C PHE A 74 -13.53 12.44 6.21
N ASN A 75 -12.79 13.43 6.69
CA ASN A 75 -13.13 14.15 7.91
C ASN A 75 -13.19 15.63 7.54
N GLY A 76 -14.39 16.15 7.34
CA GLY A 76 -14.68 17.50 6.89
C GLY A 76 -15.32 18.38 7.98
N PRO A 77 -15.80 19.58 7.60
CA PRO A 77 -16.35 20.56 8.54
C PRO A 77 -17.54 20.03 9.33
N ALA A 78 -18.34 19.12 8.78
CA ALA A 78 -19.46 18.48 9.49
C ALA A 78 -19.00 17.61 10.67
N GLU A 79 -17.82 16.99 10.57
CA GLU A 79 -17.28 16.11 11.59
C GLU A 79 -16.38 16.85 12.60
N HIS A 80 -15.53 17.78 12.15
CA HIS A 80 -14.54 18.45 13.00
C HIS A 80 -14.79 19.95 13.23
N GLY A 81 -15.76 20.57 12.56
CA GLY A 81 -16.19 21.96 12.79
C GLY A 81 -15.30 23.05 12.19
N VAL A 82 -14.30 22.71 11.37
CA VAL A 82 -13.36 23.69 10.76
C VAL A 82 -13.77 23.92 9.31
N GLN A 83 -14.28 25.11 9.01
CA GLN A 83 -14.76 25.45 7.68
C GLN A 83 -13.61 25.47 6.65
N GLY A 84 -13.87 24.93 5.45
CA GLY A 84 -12.90 24.90 4.35
C GLY A 84 -11.73 23.93 4.52
N LEU A 85 -11.81 22.99 5.47
CA LEU A 85 -10.81 21.94 5.67
C LEU A 85 -11.47 20.56 5.52
N VAL A 86 -10.82 19.67 4.77
CA VAL A 86 -11.10 18.23 4.77
C VAL A 86 -9.78 17.50 4.98
N ASN A 87 -9.74 16.61 5.97
CA ASN A 87 -8.64 15.69 6.19
C ASN A 87 -8.96 14.35 5.54
N LEU A 88 -7.96 13.79 4.84
CA LEU A 88 -8.02 12.46 4.25
C LEU A 88 -7.06 11.56 5.01
N PHE A 89 -7.60 10.57 5.71
CA PHE A 89 -6.81 9.61 6.47
C PHE A 89 -7.00 8.19 5.95
N GLY A 90 -5.96 7.36 6.09
CA GLY A 90 -6.07 5.95 5.76
C GLY A 90 -6.06 5.64 4.26
N ILE A 91 -5.69 6.59 3.39
CA ILE A 91 -5.72 6.41 1.93
C ILE A 91 -4.59 5.46 1.47
N GLU A 92 -4.75 4.17 1.75
CA GLU A 92 -3.91 3.08 1.26
C GLU A 92 -4.47 2.50 -0.07
N SER A 93 -4.10 1.27 -0.45
CA SER A 93 -4.72 0.61 -1.62
C SER A 93 -6.22 0.41 -1.37
N PRO A 94 -7.12 0.72 -2.34
CA PRO A 94 -6.86 1.05 -3.75
C PRO A 94 -6.88 2.56 -4.09
N GLY A 95 -6.22 3.40 -3.29
CA GLY A 95 -6.29 4.87 -3.37
C GLY A 95 -5.87 5.47 -4.71
N LEU A 96 -4.89 4.88 -5.41
CA LEU A 96 -4.53 5.32 -6.76
C LEU A 96 -5.68 5.09 -7.74
N THR A 97 -6.25 3.88 -7.74
CA THR A 97 -7.40 3.51 -8.59
C THR A 97 -8.62 4.37 -8.29
N ALA A 98 -8.85 4.69 -7.01
CA ALA A 98 -9.99 5.48 -6.56
C ALA A 98 -9.75 7.00 -6.56
N SER A 99 -8.59 7.48 -7.02
CA SER A 99 -8.15 8.87 -6.84
C SER A 99 -9.14 9.93 -7.32
N LEU A 100 -9.79 9.72 -8.48
CA LEU A 100 -10.81 10.64 -8.99
C LEU A 100 -12.07 10.66 -8.11
N ALA A 101 -12.55 9.49 -7.69
CA ALA A 101 -13.69 9.38 -6.80
C ALA A 101 -13.40 9.95 -5.40
N ILE A 102 -12.16 9.81 -4.92
CA ILE A 102 -11.70 10.44 -3.67
C ILE A 102 -11.77 11.96 -3.79
N ALA A 103 -11.35 12.53 -4.93
CA ALA A 103 -11.48 13.96 -5.17
C ALA A 103 -12.95 14.43 -5.15
N ASP A 104 -13.84 13.70 -5.83
CA ASP A 104 -15.28 14.01 -5.83
C ASP A 104 -15.89 13.97 -4.42
N GLU A 105 -15.51 12.96 -3.62
CA GLU A 105 -16.01 12.83 -2.25
C GLU A 105 -15.45 13.93 -1.33
N ALA A 106 -14.16 14.26 -1.47
CA ALA A 106 -13.55 15.35 -0.72
C ALA A 106 -14.23 16.70 -0.99
N LEU A 107 -14.66 16.96 -2.23
CA LEU A 107 -15.42 18.17 -2.58
C LEU A 107 -16.79 18.19 -1.90
N LYS A 108 -17.52 17.06 -1.88
CA LYS A 108 -18.81 16.99 -1.18
C LYS A 108 -18.66 17.21 0.32
N CYS A 109 -17.55 16.78 0.91
CA CYS A 109 -17.25 17.01 2.32
C CYS A 109 -16.83 18.45 2.63
N LEU A 110 -16.50 19.29 1.63
CA LEU A 110 -16.13 20.69 1.85
C LEU A 110 -17.35 21.61 1.96
N ASP A 111 -18.47 21.23 1.34
CA ASP A 111 -19.74 21.96 1.34
C ASP A 111 -20.51 21.82 2.67
#